data_AF-A0A962FIJ1-F1
#
_entry.id   AF-A0A962FIJ1-F1
#
_cell.length_a   1.000
_cell.length_b   1.000
_cell.length_c   1.000
_cell.angle_alpha   90.00
_cell.angle_beta   90.00
_cell.angle_gamma   90.00
#
_symmetry.space_group_name_H-M   'P 1'
#
loop_
_entity.id
_entity.type
_entity.pdbx_description
1 polymer ?
#
loop_
_entity_poly.entity_id
_entity_poly.type
_entity_poly.pdbx_seq_one_letter_code
_entity_poly.pdbx_strand_id
1 'polypeptide(L)'
;MSAHAKPSKLIRGATGDWEIVVGMEIHAQVSSKSKLFSGASTEFGGDPNSHVSLVDAAMPGMLPVINEECVKQAVRTGLGLKAQINNRSVFDRKN
;
A
#
# COMPACT_ATOMS: atom_id res chain seq x y z
N MET A 1 28.33 -6.66 -5.02
CA MET A 1 28.00 -6.49 -3.59
C MET A 1 27.77 -7.88 -3.01
N SER A 2 28.80 -8.49 -2.41
CA SER A 2 28.66 -9.78 -1.72
C SER A 2 28.24 -9.46 -0.29
N ALA A 3 26.97 -9.69 0.05
CA ALA A 3 26.57 -9.69 1.44
C ALA A 3 27.22 -10.91 2.09
N HIS A 4 28.11 -10.70 3.06
CA HIS A 4 28.67 -11.81 3.83
C HIS A 4 27.59 -12.38 4.74
N ALA A 5 26.89 -13.40 4.25
CA ALA A 5 25.92 -14.16 5.03
C ALA A 5 26.62 -14.78 6.25
N LYS A 6 26.03 -14.62 7.44
CA LYS A 6 26.53 -15.31 8.63
C LYS A 6 26.39 -16.83 8.41
N PRO A 7 27.37 -17.67 8.81
CA PRO A 7 27.32 -19.12 8.59
C PRO A 7 26.05 -19.79 9.14
N SER A 8 25.47 -19.24 10.21
CA SER A 8 24.21 -19.73 10.81
C SER A 8 22.97 -19.55 9.94
N LYS A 9 23.07 -18.80 8.83
CA LYS A 9 21.98 -18.54 7.89
C LYS A 9 22.09 -19.36 6.60
N LEU A 10 23.13 -20.18 6.50
CA LEU A 10 23.36 -21.03 5.34
C LEU A 10 22.66 -22.37 5.52
N ILE A 11 22.05 -22.85 4.44
CA ILE A 11 21.39 -24.14 4.32
C ILE A 11 22.26 -25.02 3.45
N ARG A 12 22.60 -26.21 3.95
CA ARG A 12 23.35 -27.21 3.16
C ARG A 12 22.48 -27.75 2.03
N GLY A 13 22.92 -27.52 0.79
CA GLY A 13 22.38 -28.14 -0.41
C GLY A 13 23.33 -29.19 -1.00
N ALA A 14 22.86 -29.93 -2.01
CA ALA A 14 23.65 -30.95 -2.69
C ALA A 14 24.89 -30.40 -3.43
N THR A 15 24.86 -29.12 -3.79
CA THR A 15 25.90 -28.43 -4.58
C THR A 15 26.72 -27.42 -3.77
N GLY A 16 26.42 -27.23 -2.48
CA GLY A 16 27.07 -26.25 -1.61
C GLY A 16 26.10 -25.62 -0.61
N ASP A 17 26.60 -24.62 0.11
CA ASP A 17 25.82 -23.87 1.09
C ASP A 17 25.02 -22.75 0.39
N TRP A 18 23.75 -22.58 0.77
CA TRP A 18 22.81 -21.63 0.17
C TRP A 18 22.24 -20.66 1.20
N GLU A 19 21.96 -19.42 0.82
CA GLU A 19 21.20 -18.46 1.63
C GLU A 19 19.82 -18.23 0.99
N ILE A 20 18.76 -18.26 1.81
CA ILE A 20 17.41 -17.90 1.35
C ILE A 20 17.18 -16.41 1.59
N VAL A 21 16.85 -15.68 0.52
CA VAL A 21 16.48 -14.26 0.57
C VAL A 21 15.05 -14.10 0.07
N VAL A 22 14.16 -13.59 0.93
CA VAL A 22 12.73 -13.37 0.61
C VAL A 22 12.38 -11.90 0.82
N GLY A 23 11.71 -11.30 -0.15
CA GLY A 23 11.05 -10.00 -0.03
C GLY A 23 9.54 -10.17 0.05
N MET A 24 8.85 -9.28 0.75
CA MET A 24 7.39 -9.26 0.85
C MET A 24 6.86 -7.89 0.44
N GLU A 25 5.76 -7.89 -0.30
CA GLU A 25 4.96 -6.70 -0.59
C GLU A 25 3.55 -6.93 -0.03
N ILE A 26 3.12 -6.04 0.87
CA ILE A 26 1.85 -6.18 1.58
C ILE A 26 0.97 -5.00 1.22
N HIS A 27 -0.21 -5.27 0.68
CA HIS A 27 -1.25 -4.27 0.47
C HIS A 27 -2.33 -4.47 1.53
N ALA A 28 -2.57 -3.44 2.34
CA ALA A 28 -3.58 -3.46 3.38
C ALA A 28 -4.63 -2.38 3.11
N GLN A 29 -5.91 -2.75 3.15
CA GLN A 29 -7.01 -1.82 2.93
C GLN A 29 -7.17 -0.89 4.14
N VAL A 30 -7.11 0.42 3.90
CA VAL A 30 -7.33 1.42 4.94
C VAL A 30 -8.79 1.44 5.35
N SER A 31 -9.06 1.23 6.64
CA SER A 31 -10.41 1.36 7.20
C SER A 31 -10.83 2.83 7.19
N SER A 32 -11.77 3.16 6.31
CA SER A 32 -12.33 4.49 6.09
C SER A 32 -13.80 4.34 5.68
N LYS A 33 -14.58 5.43 5.72
CA LYS A 33 -16.00 5.43 5.30
C LYS A 33 -16.18 5.74 3.81
N SER A 34 -15.21 6.42 3.21
CA SER A 34 -15.22 6.84 1.82
C SER A 34 -13.88 6.51 1.15
N LYS A 35 -13.88 6.40 -0.18
CA LYS A 35 -12.68 6.06 -0.95
C LYS A 35 -11.58 7.11 -0.83
N LEU A 36 -10.39 6.77 -1.34
CA LEU A 36 -9.20 7.62 -1.23
C LEU A 36 -9.33 8.95 -1.98
N PHE A 37 -9.98 8.94 -3.15
CA PHE A 37 -10.07 10.11 -4.04
C PHE A 37 -11.50 10.58 -4.34
N SER A 38 -12.50 9.92 -3.76
CA SER A 38 -13.91 10.20 -3.99
C SER A 38 -14.74 9.99 -2.73
N GLY A 39 -15.94 10.57 -2.71
CA GLY A 39 -16.88 10.45 -1.59
C GLY A 39 -17.67 9.13 -1.56
N ALA A 40 -17.46 8.20 -2.49
CA ALA A 40 -18.21 6.94 -2.53
C ALA A 40 -17.84 6.02 -1.35
N SER A 41 -18.79 5.19 -0.93
CA SER A 41 -18.62 4.26 0.19
C SER A 41 -17.51 3.23 -0.08
N THR A 42 -16.84 2.82 1.00
CA THR A 42 -15.90 1.70 1.10
C THR A 42 -16.49 0.49 1.81
N GLU A 43 -17.78 0.54 2.14
CA GLU A 43 -18.50 -0.57 2.76
C GLU A 43 -18.43 -1.83 1.89
N PHE A 44 -18.32 -2.97 2.55
CA PHE A 44 -18.27 -4.26 1.87
C PHE A 44 -19.69 -4.73 1.52
N GLY A 45 -19.84 -5.28 0.33
CA GLY A 45 -21.13 -5.72 -0.21
C GLY A 45 -21.72 -4.69 -1.18
N GLY A 46 -23.06 -4.64 -1.25
CA GLY A 46 -23.79 -3.81 -2.19
C GLY A 46 -23.91 -4.44 -3.59
N ASP A 47 -24.85 -3.91 -4.38
CA ASP A 47 -25.04 -4.33 -5.77
C ASP A 47 -23.86 -3.85 -6.65
N PRO A 48 -23.60 -4.51 -7.79
CA PRO A 48 -22.61 -4.04 -8.75
C PRO A 48 -22.83 -2.57 -9.12
N ASN A 49 -21.76 -1.77 -9.03
CA ASN A 49 -21.77 -0.33 -9.32
C ASN A 49 -22.60 0.55 -8.37
N SER A 50 -23.07 0.03 -7.23
CA SER A 50 -23.84 0.83 -6.25
C SER A 50 -22.97 1.76 -5.38
N HIS A 51 -21.68 1.45 -5.22
CA HIS A 51 -20.71 2.27 -4.48
C HIS A 51 -19.73 2.96 -5.44
N VAL A 52 -20.24 3.65 -6.46
CA VAL A 52 -19.45 4.29 -7.51
C VAL A 52 -19.87 5.75 -7.68
N SER A 53 -18.90 6.65 -7.67
CA SER A 53 -19.04 8.04 -8.07
C SER A 53 -18.51 8.27 -9.50
N LEU A 54 -18.76 9.45 -10.07
CA LEU A 54 -18.21 9.81 -11.39
C LEU A 54 -16.67 9.82 -11.42
N VAL A 55 -16.03 10.15 -10.29
CA VAL A 55 -14.57 10.07 -10.13
C VAL A 55 -14.09 8.61 -10.22
N ASP A 56 -14.80 7.69 -9.56
CA ASP A 56 -14.46 6.26 -9.58
C ASP A 56 -14.65 5.64 -10.96
N ALA A 57 -15.68 6.09 -11.68
CA ALA A 57 -15.96 5.71 -13.06
C ALA A 57 -15.02 6.41 -14.07
N ALA A 58 -14.06 7.21 -13.61
CA ALA A 58 -13.11 7.96 -14.43
C ALA A 58 -13.79 8.79 -15.54
N MET A 59 -14.95 9.37 -15.25
CA MET A 59 -15.68 10.17 -16.23
C MET A 59 -14.87 11.40 -16.64
N PRO A 60 -14.96 11.84 -17.91
CA PRO A 60 -14.24 13.01 -18.38
C PRO A 60 -14.54 14.25 -17.54
N GLY A 61 -13.49 14.98 -17.14
CA GLY A 61 -13.59 16.21 -16.34
C GLY A 61 -13.62 16.02 -14.82
N MET A 62 -13.61 14.78 -14.32
CA MET A 62 -13.57 14.51 -12.88
C MET A 62 -12.16 14.71 -12.31
N LEU A 63 -12.09 15.29 -11.11
CA LEU A 63 -10.83 15.56 -10.40
C LEU A 63 -10.80 14.82 -9.04
N PRO A 64 -9.66 14.22 -8.65
CA PRO A 64 -9.53 13.52 -7.39
C PRO A 64 -9.40 14.50 -6.20
N VAL A 65 -10.02 14.15 -5.07
CA VAL A 65 -9.83 14.87 -3.80
C VAL A 65 -9.41 13.87 -2.73
N ILE A 66 -8.24 14.09 -2.12
CA ILE A 66 -7.66 13.16 -1.16
C ILE A 66 -8.45 13.07 0.15
N ASN A 67 -8.60 11.85 0.66
CA ASN A 67 -9.23 11.57 1.94
C ASN A 67 -8.28 11.76 3.13
N GLU A 68 -8.63 12.68 4.04
CA GLU A 68 -7.85 13.02 5.24
C GLU A 68 -7.68 11.82 6.20
N GLU A 69 -8.73 11.04 6.44
CA GLU A 69 -8.64 9.88 7.34
C GLU A 69 -7.69 8.82 6.76
N CYS A 70 -7.72 8.62 5.44
CA CYS A 70 -6.77 7.72 4.79
C CYS A 70 -5.31 8.15 5.00
N VAL A 71 -5.02 9.45 4.88
CA VAL A 71 -3.68 9.99 5.15
C VAL A 71 -3.29 9.81 6.61
N LYS A 72 -4.19 10.10 7.54
CA LYS A 72 -3.95 9.94 8.98
C LYS A 72 -3.64 8.51 9.35
N GLN A 73 -4.36 7.54 8.79
CA GLN A 73 -4.10 6.11 8.98
C GLN A 73 -2.76 5.68 8.37
N ALA A 74 -2.40 6.19 7.18
CA ALA A 74 -1.09 5.93 6.58
C ALA A 74 0.07 6.44 7.46
N VAL A 75 -0.04 7.66 8.01
CA VAL A 75 0.95 8.23 8.93
C VAL A 75 1.03 7.42 10.24
N ARG A 76 -0.13 7.03 10.81
CA ARG A 76 -0.19 6.15 12.00
C ARG A 76 0.53 4.83 11.77
N THR A 77 0.29 4.19 10.63
CA THR A 77 0.97 2.94 10.25
C THR A 77 2.47 3.15 10.12
N GLY A 78 2.92 4.22 9.45
CA GLY A 78 4.33 4.55 9.34
C GLY A 78 5.02 4.72 10.70
N LEU A 79 4.38 5.44 11.64
CA LEU A 79 4.88 5.58 13.02
C LEU A 79 4.90 4.25 13.76
N GLY A 80 3.86 3.42 13.62
CA GLY A 80 3.78 2.08 14.21
C GLY A 80 4.88 1.14 13.71
N LEU A 81 5.29 1.27 12.45
CA LEU A 81 6.40 0.54 11.83
C LEU A 81 7.78 1.17 12.09
N LYS A 82 7.85 2.26 12.87
CA LYS A 82 9.07 3.05 13.11
C LYS A 82 9.74 3.57 11.83
N ALA A 83 8.93 3.86 10.81
CA ALA A 83 9.39 4.44 9.56
C ALA A 83 9.67 5.95 9.72
N GLN A 84 10.55 6.49 8.87
CA GLN A 84 10.72 7.92 8.74
C GLN A 84 9.53 8.52 7.98
N ILE A 85 8.81 9.45 8.62
CA ILE A 85 7.72 10.19 7.98
C ILE A 85 8.30 11.43 7.30
N ASN A 86 8.05 11.57 6.00
CA ASN A 86 8.42 12.76 5.26
C ASN A 86 7.36 13.85 5.44
N ASN A 87 7.79 15.09 5.69
CA ASN A 87 6.88 16.24 5.83
C ASN A 87 6.27 16.69 4.49
N ARG A 88 6.78 16.16 3.38
CA ARG A 88 6.27 16.41 2.04
C ARG A 88 6.28 15.11 1.25
N SER A 89 5.13 14.77 0.69
CA SER A 89 4.93 13.66 -0.23
C SER A 89 4.05 14.11 -1.38
N VAL A 90 4.16 13.43 -2.52
CA VAL A 90 3.40 13.72 -3.74
C VAL A 90 2.74 12.44 -4.21
N PHE A 91 1.53 12.54 -4.76
CA PHE A 91 0.88 11.44 -5.45
C PHE A 91 1.29 11.46 -6.93
N ASP A 92 1.76 10.32 -7.42
CA ASP A 92 2.15 10.12 -8.81
C ASP A 92 1.12 9.26 -9.55
N ARG A 93 1.12 9.37 -10.89
CA ARG A 93 0.31 8.51 -11.77
C ARG A 93 1.14 7.31 -12.19
N LYS A 94 0.61 6.10 -11.99
CA LYS A 94 1.17 4.86 -12.53
C LYS A 94 0.32 4.46 -13.75
N ASN A 95 0.84 4.70 -14.95
CA ASN A 95 0.18 4.36 -16.22
C ASN A 95 0.63 3.00 -16.74
#